data_AF-A0A0Q8J7H0-F1
#
_entry.id   AF-A0A0Q8J7H0-F1
#
_cell.length_a   1.000
_cell.length_b   1.000
_cell.length_c   1.000
_cell.angle_alpha   90.00
_cell.angle_beta   90.00
_cell.angle_gamma   90.00
#
_symmetry.space_group_name_H-M   'P 1'
#
loop_
_entity.id
_entity.type
_entity.pdbx_description
1 polymer ?
#
loop_
_entity_poly.entity_id
_entity_poly.type
_entity_poly.pdbx_seq_one_letter_code
_entity_poly.pdbx_strand_id
1 'polypeptide(L)'
;MYSRDRVTIAANQALVLGQIVGRVTDSNHVAALDPAATDGRQIAIGVVIVPITTTKDASPDGLIIARHAALADHALVWPAAITPEQHAAAVEQLRAIGVLVRHGV
;
A
#
# COMPACT_ATOMS: atom_id res chain seq x y z
N MET A 1 -4.51 9.19 19.15
CA MET A 1 -4.35 9.75 17.80
C MET A 1 -4.06 8.59 16.86
N TYR A 2 -4.90 8.46 15.84
CA TYR A 2 -5.28 7.21 15.16
C TYR A 2 -4.30 6.77 14.07
N SER A 3 -4.22 5.45 13.78
CA SER A 3 -3.41 4.72 12.77
C SER A 3 -3.27 5.28 11.34
N ARG A 4 -3.81 6.46 11.06
CA ARG A 4 -3.82 7.12 9.75
C ARG A 4 -2.52 7.92 9.60
N ASP A 5 -1.68 7.49 8.68
CA ASP A 5 -0.44 8.20 8.36
C ASP A 5 -0.65 9.06 7.12
N ARG A 6 -0.13 10.30 7.16
CA ARG A 6 -0.15 11.21 6.02
C ARG A 6 1.10 10.96 5.21
N VAL A 7 0.91 10.61 3.94
CA VAL A 7 2.00 10.27 3.04
C VAL A 7 1.90 11.02 1.73
N THR A 8 3.05 11.30 1.13
CA THR A 8 3.11 11.87 -0.21
C THR A 8 2.95 10.78 -1.24
N ILE A 9 1.88 10.84 -2.03
CA ILE A 9 1.64 9.93 -3.15
C ILE A 9 2.43 10.38 -4.36
N ALA A 10 3.13 9.46 -5.03
CA ALA A 10 3.88 9.72 -6.25
C ALA A 10 2.95 10.22 -7.38
N ALA A 11 3.52 10.91 -8.38
CA ALA A 11 2.78 11.35 -9.55
C ALA A 11 2.27 10.17 -10.40
N ASN A 12 1.22 10.40 -11.19
CA ASN A 12 0.56 9.45 -12.07
C ASN A 12 0.11 8.16 -11.36
N GLN A 13 -0.48 8.29 -10.18
CA GLN A 13 -1.03 7.17 -9.42
C GLN A 13 -2.54 7.33 -9.31
N ALA A 14 -3.27 6.25 -9.60
CA ALA A 14 -4.69 6.14 -9.27
C ALA A 14 -4.83 5.07 -8.19
N LEU A 15 -4.95 5.50 -6.93
CA LEU A 15 -5.05 4.61 -5.78
C LEU A 15 -6.51 4.52 -5.34
N VAL A 16 -7.04 3.29 -5.30
CA VAL A 16 -8.38 3.01 -4.81
C VAL A 16 -8.37 2.64 -3.32
N LEU A 17 -9.53 2.76 -2.67
CA LEU A 17 -9.68 2.29 -1.29
C LEU A 17 -9.38 0.79 -1.20
N GLY A 18 -8.58 0.39 -0.21
CA GLY A 18 -8.16 -1.01 -0.05
C GLY A 18 -6.92 -1.38 -0.86
N GLN A 19 -6.37 -0.47 -1.67
CA GLN A 19 -5.17 -0.75 -2.45
C GLN A 19 -3.91 -0.79 -1.58
N ILE A 20 -3.12 -1.84 -1.78
CA ILE A 20 -1.83 -2.01 -1.10
C ILE A 20 -0.82 -1.09 -1.78
N VAL A 21 -0.05 -0.39 -0.96
CA VAL A 21 0.94 0.59 -1.42
C VAL A 21 2.33 0.24 -0.94
N GLY A 22 3.31 0.59 -1.77
CA GLY A 22 4.72 0.55 -1.44
C GLY A 22 5.33 1.95 -1.34
N ARG A 23 6.51 2.04 -0.74
CA ARG A 23 7.26 3.30 -0.61
C ARG A 23 8.49 3.24 -1.51
N VAL A 24 8.61 4.22 -2.39
CA VAL A 24 9.81 4.41 -3.21
C VAL A 24 10.95 4.81 -2.28
N THR A 25 12.06 4.05 -2.29
CA THR A 25 13.18 4.31 -1.39
C THR A 25 13.87 5.64 -1.70
N ASP A 26 14.04 5.97 -2.98
CA ASP A 26 14.69 7.20 -3.42
C ASP A 26 13.89 8.47 -3.09
N SER A 27 12.64 8.52 -3.53
CA SER A 27 11.81 9.74 -3.39
C SER A 27 11.02 9.77 -2.09
N ASN A 28 11.02 8.67 -1.32
CA ASN A 28 10.20 8.51 -0.13
C ASN A 28 8.67 8.57 -0.37
N HIS A 29 8.26 8.69 -1.64
CA HIS A 29 6.88 8.78 -2.08
C HIS A 29 6.20 7.41 -2.05
N VAL A 30 4.91 7.41 -1.77
CA VAL A 30 4.06 6.24 -1.73
C VAL A 30 3.38 6.05 -3.09
N ALA A 31 3.40 4.83 -3.60
CA ALA A 31 2.83 4.46 -4.89
C ALA A 31 2.13 3.11 -4.76
N ALA A 32 1.40 2.71 -5.79
CA ALA A 32 0.85 1.36 -5.88
C ALA A 32 1.96 0.32 -5.64
N LEU A 33 1.64 -0.73 -4.88
CA LEU A 33 2.56 -1.84 -4.68
C LEU A 33 2.94 -2.42 -6.04
N ASP A 34 4.24 -2.44 -6.32
CA ASP A 34 4.78 -3.06 -7.52
C ASP A 34 5.85 -4.07 -7.10
N PRO A 35 5.50 -5.36 -7.01
CA PRO A 35 6.39 -6.39 -6.53
C PRO A 35 7.49 -6.76 -7.54
N ALA A 36 7.42 -6.27 -8.79
CA ALA A 36 8.47 -6.41 -9.78
C ALA A 36 9.46 -5.22 -9.76
N ALA A 37 9.10 -4.11 -9.12
CA ALA A 37 9.95 -2.92 -9.05
C ALA A 37 11.02 -3.04 -7.96
N THR A 38 12.28 -2.83 -8.32
CA THR A 38 13.41 -2.80 -7.39
C THR A 38 13.58 -1.48 -6.65
N ASP A 39 12.69 -0.50 -6.88
CA ASP A 39 12.76 0.87 -6.36
C ASP A 39 12.18 1.02 -4.94
N GLY A 40 11.93 -0.08 -4.22
CA GLY A 40 11.29 -0.10 -2.91
C GLY A 40 9.76 -0.26 -2.93
N ARG A 41 9.10 -0.07 -4.09
CA ARG A 41 7.65 -0.34 -4.26
C ARG A 41 7.28 -1.82 -4.10
N GLN A 42 8.27 -2.71 -4.09
CA GLN A 42 8.12 -4.13 -3.73
C GLN A 42 7.76 -4.38 -2.27
N ILE A 43 7.93 -3.38 -1.39
CA ILE A 43 7.68 -3.52 0.05
C ILE A 43 6.31 -2.95 0.38
N ALA A 44 5.40 -3.78 0.87
CA ALA A 44 4.09 -3.34 1.36
C ALA A 44 4.24 -2.54 2.65
N ILE A 45 3.89 -1.25 2.61
CA ILE A 45 4.01 -0.34 3.77
C ILE A 45 2.66 0.05 4.37
N GLY A 46 1.55 -0.35 3.74
CA GLY A 46 0.22 -0.01 4.20
C GLY A 46 -0.84 -0.13 3.13
N VAL A 47 -2.04 0.34 3.48
CA VAL A 47 -3.22 0.28 2.61
C VAL A 47 -3.93 1.62 2.54
N VAL A 48 -4.37 1.99 1.34
CA VAL A 48 -5.07 3.24 1.07
C VAL A 48 -6.47 3.22 1.68
N ILE A 49 -6.80 4.27 2.44
CA ILE A 49 -8.14 4.46 3.04
C ILE A 49 -8.91 5.61 2.43
N VAL A 50 -8.24 6.50 1.72
CA VAL A 50 -8.86 7.59 1.00
C VAL A 50 -8.41 7.45 -0.45
N PRO A 51 -9.34 7.20 -1.39
CA PRO A 51 -8.96 7.10 -2.80
C PRO A 51 -8.37 8.44 -3.23
N ILE A 52 -7.23 8.36 -3.92
CA ILE A 52 -6.49 9.53 -4.36
C ILE A 52 -5.94 9.24 -5.73
N THR A 53 -6.18 10.18 -6.65
CA THR A 53 -5.59 10.13 -7.98
C THR A 53 -4.72 11.36 -8.19
N THR A 54 -3.43 11.10 -8.38
CA THR A 54 -2.40 12.07 -8.70
C THR A 54 -2.17 12.04 -10.21
N THR A 55 -2.09 13.21 -10.83
CA THR A 55 -1.80 13.34 -12.26
C THR A 55 -0.32 13.68 -12.43
N LYS A 56 0.03 14.95 -12.62
CA LYS A 56 1.40 15.34 -12.97
C LYS A 56 2.34 15.48 -11.77
N ASP A 57 1.79 15.84 -10.62
CA ASP A 57 2.56 16.15 -9.42
C ASP A 57 2.28 15.17 -8.28
N ALA A 58 3.26 15.00 -7.41
CA ALA A 58 3.10 14.23 -6.18
C ALA A 58 2.17 14.97 -5.21
N SER A 59 1.29 14.26 -4.51
CA SER A 59 0.31 14.86 -3.60
C SER A 59 0.55 14.45 -2.14
N PRO A 60 0.78 15.41 -1.21
CA PRO A 60 0.98 15.14 0.22
C PRO A 60 -0.31 14.84 0.99
N ASP A 61 -1.45 14.77 0.31
CA ASP A 61 -2.76 14.49 0.90
C ASP A 61 -3.11 12.98 0.91
N GLY A 62 -2.14 12.12 0.58
CA GLY A 62 -2.29 10.69 0.71
C GLY A 62 -2.55 10.27 2.15
N LEU A 63 -3.54 9.40 2.33
CA LEU A 63 -3.86 8.85 3.64
C LEU A 63 -3.86 7.33 3.58
N ILE A 64 -2.98 6.74 4.37
CA ILE A 64 -2.81 5.28 4.42
C ILE A 64 -2.92 4.79 5.86
N ILE A 65 -3.28 3.52 6.00
CA ILE A 65 -3.08 2.78 7.23
C ILE A 65 -1.69 2.15 7.16
N ALA A 66 -0.76 2.66 7.97
CA ALA A 66 0.61 2.15 8.05
C ALA A 66 0.85 1.21 9.26
N ARG A 67 -0.09 1.14 10.22
CA ARG A 67 0.06 0.32 11.44
C ARG A 67 -1.27 -0.04 12.10
N HIS A 68 -1.32 -1.21 12.72
CA HIS A 68 -2.43 -1.69 13.58
C HIS A 68 -3.81 -1.65 12.93
N ALA A 69 -4.03 -2.47 11.90
CA ALA A 69 -5.35 -2.67 11.34
C ALA A 69 -5.57 -4.13 10.96
N ALA A 70 -6.80 -4.61 11.10
CA ALA A 70 -7.23 -5.86 10.49
C ALA A 70 -7.91 -5.53 9.17
N LEU A 71 -7.36 -6.00 8.06
CA LEU A 71 -7.94 -5.84 6.74
C LEU A 71 -8.52 -7.17 6.30
N ALA A 72 -9.73 -7.14 5.76
CA ALA A 72 -10.32 -8.34 5.19
C ALA A 72 -9.64 -8.63 3.86
N ASP A 73 -9.33 -9.90 3.60
CA ASP A 73 -8.69 -10.34 2.36
C ASP A 73 -9.42 -9.85 1.10
N HIS A 74 -10.75 -9.87 1.10
CA HIS A 74 -11.60 -9.38 0.01
C HIS A 74 -11.59 -7.86 -0.18
N ALA A 75 -11.19 -7.11 0.85
CA ALA A 75 -11.13 -5.64 0.79
C ALA A 75 -9.76 -5.15 0.31
N LEU A 76 -8.79 -6.06 0.11
CA LEU A 76 -7.46 -5.75 -0.38
C LEU A 76 -7.42 -5.81 -1.90
N VAL A 77 -6.94 -4.73 -2.51
CA VAL A 77 -6.67 -4.67 -3.95
C VAL A 77 -5.19 -4.96 -4.16
N TRP A 78 -4.93 -6.17 -4.65
CA TRP A 78 -3.62 -6.65 -5.04
C TRP A 78 -3.27 -6.23 -6.48
N PRO A 79 -1.98 -6.01 -6.79
CA PRO A 79 -1.58 -5.78 -8.18
C PRO A 79 -1.84 -7.04 -9.02
N ALA A 80 -2.40 -6.86 -10.21
CA ALA A 80 -2.82 -7.97 -11.08
C ALA A 80 -1.69 -8.92 -11.50
N ALA A 81 -0.43 -8.46 -11.43
CA ALA A 81 0.75 -9.23 -11.80
C ALA A 81 1.47 -9.89 -10.61
N ILE A 82 0.84 -9.96 -9.43
CA ILE A 82 1.49 -10.54 -8.24
C ILE A 82 1.62 -12.07 -8.35
N THR A 83 2.82 -12.58 -8.08
CA THR A 83 3.06 -14.03 -7.97
C THR A 83 2.70 -14.54 -6.56
N PRO A 84 2.45 -15.86 -6.38
CA PRO A 84 2.15 -16.43 -5.06
C PRO A 84 3.26 -16.18 -4.02
N GLU A 85 4.52 -16.19 -4.45
CA GLU A 85 5.69 -15.92 -3.62
C GLU A 85 5.72 -14.47 -3.15
N GLN A 86 5.47 -13.53 -4.06
CA GLN A 86 5.37 -12.10 -3.74
C GLN A 86 4.17 -11.81 -2.85
N HIS A 87 3.05 -12.51 -3.05
CA HIS A 87 1.88 -12.40 -2.19
C HIS A 87 2.19 -12.83 -0.75
N ALA A 88 2.84 -13.98 -0.56
CA ALA A 88 3.27 -14.43 0.76
C ALA A 88 4.24 -13.44 1.42
N ALA A 89 5.21 -12.91 0.67
CA ALA A 89 6.14 -11.91 1.18
C ALA A 89 5.42 -10.61 1.60
N ALA A 90 4.47 -10.13 0.80
CA ALA A 90 3.70 -8.94 1.11
C ALA A 90 2.80 -9.13 2.34
N VAL A 91 2.19 -10.31 2.51
CA VAL A 91 1.43 -10.64 3.72
C VAL A 91 2.33 -10.63 4.96
N GLU A 92 3.53 -11.19 4.89
CA GLU A 92 4.50 -11.13 5.99
C GLU A 92 4.95 -9.70 6.29
N GLN A 93 5.17 -8.88 5.27
CA GLN A 93 5.48 -7.44 5.43
C GLN A 93 4.34 -6.68 6.12
N LEU A 94 3.10 -6.90 5.67
CA LEU A 94 1.91 -6.34 6.32
C LEU A 94 1.80 -6.80 7.77
N ARG A 95 2.05 -8.08 8.04
CA ARG A 95 2.06 -8.64 9.40
C ARG A 95 3.13 -8.00 10.28
N ALA A 96 4.31 -7.73 9.74
CA ALA A 96 5.41 -7.09 10.45
C ALA A 96 5.09 -5.64 10.88
N ILE A 97 4.32 -4.91 10.07
CA ILE A 97 3.84 -3.55 10.42
C ILE A 97 2.56 -3.55 11.27
N GLY A 98 2.07 -4.74 11.66
CA GLY A 98 0.84 -4.90 12.47
C GLY A 98 -0.46 -4.75 11.67
N VAL A 99 -0.40 -4.91 10.36
CA VAL A 99 -1.56 -5.01 9.47
C VAL A 99 -1.88 -6.50 9.27
N LEU A 100 -2.94 -6.98 9.93
CA LEU A 100 -3.36 -8.37 9.88
C LEU A 100 -4.35 -8.57 8.74
N VAL A 101 -3.97 -9.36 7.73
CA VAL A 101 -4.91 -9.83 6.71
C VAL A 101 -5.72 -10.98 7.33
N ARG A 102 -7.02 -10.78 7.49
CA ARG A 102 -7.93 -11.81 8.01
C ARG A 102 -8.84 -12.26 6.88
N HIS A 103 -8.94 -13.58 6.70
CA HIS A 103 -9.94 -14.15 5.80
C HIS A 103 -11.32 -13.92 6.44
N GLY A 104 -12.00 -12.86 6.00
CA GLY A 104 -13.37 -12.57 6.42
C GLY A 104 -14.29 -13.54 5.69
N VAL A 105 -14.82 -14.51 6.45
CA VAL A 105 -15.91 -15.41 6.05
C VAL A 105 -17.20 -14.64 5.82
#